data_AF-A0A0F9VTI3-F1
#
_entry.id   AF-A0A0F9VTI3-F1
#
_cell.length_a   1.000
_cell.length_b   1.000
_cell.length_c   1.000
_cell.angle_alpha   90.00
_cell.angle_beta   90.00
_cell.angle_gamma   90.00
#
_symmetry.space_group_name_H-M   'P 1'
#
loop_
_entity.id
_entity.type
_entity.pdbx_description
1 polymer ?
#
loop_
_entity_poly.entity_id
_entity_poly.type
_entity_poly.pdbx_seq_one_letter_code
_entity_poly.pdbx_strand_id
1 'polypeptide(L)'
;MIPMDFDWLANVLTTDYQGDNQHVLNINTDTRTVCDGEVFLALKGPNFDGHKFIAEAKQKGAIGVVVQHKVDVDIPQFIVSDTRIALGVIGTAVMAQVAPKTIAITGSVGKTTVKEMCAAILSVHGDVTILASHLRYCA
;
A
#
# COMPACT_ATOMS: atom_id res chain seq x y z
N MET A 1 10.78 3.92 7.17
CA MET A 1 10.14 3.31 5.99
C MET A 1 11.01 2.12 5.59
N ILE A 2 10.42 0.95 5.33
CA ILE A 2 11.19 -0.23 4.92
C ILE A 2 11.78 0.07 3.53
N PRO A 3 13.06 -0.25 3.26
CA PRO A 3 13.58 -0.22 1.90
C PRO A 3 12.85 -1.29 1.08
N MET A 4 11.99 -0.85 0.16
CA MET A 4 11.27 -1.71 -0.77
C MET A 4 11.87 -1.52 -2.16
N ASP A 5 11.94 -2.60 -2.93
CA ASP A 5 12.33 -2.60 -4.34
C ASP A 5 11.44 -3.58 -5.12
N PHE A 6 11.62 -3.66 -6.44
CA PHE A 6 10.80 -4.54 -7.28
C PHE A 6 11.05 -6.02 -7.00
N ASP A 7 12.29 -6.42 -6.68
CA ASP A 7 12.61 -7.79 -6.29
C ASP A 7 11.87 -8.20 -5.00
N TRP A 8 11.82 -7.31 -4.00
CA TRP A 8 11.07 -7.53 -2.77
C TRP A 8 9.57 -7.67 -3.06
N LEU A 9 9.00 -6.80 -3.90
CA LEU A 9 7.59 -6.88 -4.30
C LEU A 9 7.29 -8.18 -5.04
N ALA A 10 8.14 -8.58 -5.99
CA ALA A 10 8.03 -9.83 -6.74
C ALA A 10 7.99 -11.04 -5.81
N ASN A 11 8.90 -11.07 -4.83
CA ASN A 11 8.97 -12.14 -3.83
C ASN A 11 7.72 -12.18 -2.93
N VAL A 12 7.29 -11.03 -2.43
CA VAL A 12 6.11 -10.93 -1.54
C VAL A 12 4.82 -11.32 -2.28
N LEU A 13 4.67 -10.90 -3.53
CA LEU A 13 3.49 -11.19 -4.35
C LEU A 13 3.57 -12.56 -5.04
N THR A 14 4.74 -13.20 -5.03
CA THR A 14 5.00 -14.44 -5.79
C THR A 14 4.70 -14.25 -7.29
N THR A 15 5.21 -13.15 -7.87
CA THR A 15 5.00 -12.80 -9.27
C THR A 15 6.30 -12.35 -9.91
N ASP A 16 6.41 -12.51 -11.22
CA ASP A 16 7.48 -11.91 -12.02
C ASP A 16 7.08 -10.50 -12.49
N TYR A 17 8.08 -9.70 -12.86
CA TYR A 17 7.91 -8.41 -13.55
C TYR A 17 8.91 -8.28 -14.70
N GLN A 18 8.72 -7.27 -15.56
CA GLN A 18 9.63 -6.97 -16.67
C GLN A 18 10.34 -5.63 -16.43
N GLY A 19 11.65 -5.59 -16.69
CA GLY A 19 12.50 -4.42 -16.51
C GLY A 19 13.55 -4.62 -15.42
N ASP A 20 14.31 -3.56 -15.14
CA ASP A 20 15.34 -3.57 -14.10
C ASP A 20 14.73 -3.40 -12.70
N ASN A 21 15.40 -3.93 -11.67
CA ASN A 21 15.01 -3.68 -10.28
C ASN A 21 15.15 -2.19 -9.94
N GLN A 22 14.12 -1.62 -9.32
CA GLN A 22 14.06 -0.22 -8.92
C GLN A 22 13.61 -0.09 -7.48
N HIS A 23 14.12 0.94 -6.79
CA HIS A 23 13.64 1.29 -5.45
C HIS A 23 12.21 1.82 -5.50
N VAL A 24 11.39 1.32 -4.57
CA VAL A 24 10.00 1.70 -4.40
C VAL A 24 9.86 2.56 -3.16
N LEU A 25 9.46 3.81 -3.34
CA LEU A 25 9.27 4.74 -2.22
C LEU A 25 7.99 4.41 -1.45
N ASN A 26 6.92 4.04 -2.15
CA ASN A 26 5.61 3.78 -1.54
C ASN A 26 4.72 2.96 -2.48
N ILE A 27 3.66 2.38 -1.92
CA ILE A 27 2.62 1.67 -2.68
C ILE A 27 1.32 2.43 -2.50
N ASN A 28 0.75 2.92 -3.60
CA ASN A 28 -0.40 3.81 -3.61
C ASN A 28 -1.59 3.15 -4.33
N THR A 29 -2.80 3.32 -3.79
CA THR A 29 -4.03 2.78 -4.38
C THR A 29 -4.90 3.86 -5.03
N ASP A 30 -4.53 5.14 -4.93
CA ASP A 30 -5.29 6.28 -5.44
C ASP A 30 -4.46 7.07 -6.45
N THR A 31 -4.87 7.07 -7.72
CA THR A 31 -4.16 7.80 -8.77
C THR A 31 -4.17 9.31 -8.56
N ARG A 32 -5.07 9.85 -7.72
CA ARG A 32 -5.10 11.28 -7.41
C ARG A 32 -3.90 11.73 -6.57
N THR A 33 -3.23 10.82 -5.89
CA THR A 33 -2.15 11.12 -4.94
C THR A 33 -0.85 10.40 -5.26
N VAL A 34 -0.81 9.60 -6.33
CA VAL A 34 0.40 8.89 -6.77
C VAL A 34 1.47 9.88 -7.22
N CYS A 35 2.71 9.60 -6.84
CA CYS A 35 3.88 10.43 -7.13
C CYS A 35 5.00 9.61 -7.78
N ASP A 36 6.04 10.33 -8.24
CA ASP A 36 7.28 9.76 -8.74
C ASP A 36 7.90 8.75 -7.76
N GLY A 37 8.27 7.57 -8.26
CA GLY A 37 8.91 6.52 -7.46
C GLY A 37 7.95 5.63 -6.66
N GLU A 38 6.64 5.82 -6.82
CA GLU A 38 5.62 4.95 -6.21
C GLU A 38 5.15 3.84 -7.15
N VAL A 39 4.67 2.74 -6.56
CA VAL A 39 3.96 1.67 -7.29
C VAL A 39 2.47 1.83 -7.11
N PHE A 40 1.71 1.81 -8.21
CA PHE A 40 0.25 1.92 -8.15
C PHE A 40 -0.42 0.54 -8.09
N LEU A 41 -1.23 0.29 -7.06
CA LEU A 41 -1.98 -0.95 -6.88
C LEU A 41 -3.44 -0.76 -7.34
N ALA A 42 -3.78 -1.40 -8.45
CA ALA A 42 -5.08 -1.27 -9.11
C ALA A 42 -6.16 -2.09 -8.39
N LEU A 43 -6.76 -1.52 -7.35
CA LEU A 43 -7.87 -2.16 -6.64
C LEU A 43 -9.13 -2.24 -7.49
N LYS A 44 -9.77 -3.41 -7.52
CA LYS A 44 -11.07 -3.63 -8.16
C LYS A 44 -12.15 -3.79 -7.09
N GLY A 45 -13.12 -2.88 -7.05
CA GLY A 45 -14.31 -2.88 -6.19
C GLY A 45 -15.60 -3.24 -6.95
N PRO A 46 -16.76 -3.32 -6.28
CA PRO A 46 -18.06 -3.50 -6.95
C PRO A 46 -18.42 -2.35 -7.90
N ASN A 47 -18.08 -1.12 -7.51
CA ASN A 47 -18.42 0.11 -8.24
C ASN A 47 -17.17 0.84 -8.78
N PHE A 48 -15.98 0.26 -8.64
CA PHE A 48 -14.72 0.91 -8.95
C PHE A 48 -13.74 -0.07 -9.57
N ASP A 49 -12.99 0.37 -10.57
CA ASP A 49 -11.95 -0.44 -11.18
C ASP A 49 -10.69 0.39 -11.41
N GLY A 50 -9.69 0.18 -10.54
CA GLY A 50 -8.40 0.87 -10.56
C GLY A 50 -7.62 0.67 -11.86
N HIS A 51 -7.88 -0.43 -12.59
CA HIS A 51 -7.14 -0.75 -13.83
C HIS A 51 -7.37 0.30 -14.92
N LYS A 52 -8.51 0.99 -14.88
CA LYS A 52 -8.84 2.06 -15.83
C LYS A 52 -7.94 3.29 -15.69
N PHE A 53 -7.25 3.44 -14.56
CA PHE A 53 -6.43 4.60 -14.24
C PHE A 53 -4.93 4.33 -14.35
N ILE A 54 -4.51 3.19 -14.87
CA ILE A 54 -3.08 2.83 -14.96
C ILE A 54 -2.29 3.80 -15.84
N ALA A 55 -2.88 4.22 -16.98
CA ALA A 55 -2.24 5.21 -17.85
C ALA A 55 -2.04 6.55 -17.12
N GLU A 56 -3.03 6.97 -16.32
CA GLU A 56 -2.95 8.17 -15.49
C GLU A 56 -1.89 8.02 -14.40
N ALA A 57 -1.82 6.86 -13.73
CA ALA A 57 -0.82 6.57 -12.72
C ALA A 57 0.61 6.67 -13.28
N LYS A 58 0.85 6.09 -14.47
CA LYS A 58 2.13 6.20 -15.18
C LYS A 58 2.46 7.67 -15.47
N GLN A 59 1.50 8.45 -15.97
CA GLN A 59 1.72 9.87 -16.27
C GLN A 59 2.07 10.71 -15.04
N LYS A 60 1.61 10.29 -13.86
CA LYS A 60 1.87 10.94 -12.58
C LYS A 60 3.14 10.48 -11.87
N GLY A 61 3.90 9.56 -12.47
CA GLY A 61 5.19 9.13 -11.93
C GLY A 61 5.24 7.73 -11.35
N ALA A 62 4.15 6.96 -11.45
CA ALA A 62 4.20 5.57 -11.01
C ALA A 62 5.28 4.82 -11.80
N ILE A 63 6.18 4.13 -11.09
CA ILE A 63 7.29 3.37 -11.69
C ILE A 63 6.92 1.92 -11.96
N GLY A 64 5.84 1.44 -11.36
CA GLY A 64 5.31 0.08 -11.54
C GLY A 64 3.84 0.00 -11.16
N VAL A 65 3.16 -1.07 -11.58
CA VAL A 65 1.75 -1.31 -11.24
C VAL A 65 1.49 -2.74 -10.79
N VAL A 66 0.58 -2.90 -9.82
CA VAL A 66 0.05 -4.22 -9.42
C VAL A 66 -1.37 -4.37 -9.97
N VAL A 67 -1.59 -5.41 -10.78
CA VAL A 67 -2.80 -5.58 -11.61
C VAL A 67 -3.29 -7.02 -11.58
N GLN A 68 -4.58 -7.23 -11.87
CA GLN A 68 -5.15 -8.58 -11.96
C GLN A 68 -4.91 -9.26 -13.31
N HIS A 69 -4.58 -8.48 -14.33
CA HIS A 69 -4.35 -8.94 -15.70
C HIS A 69 -3.42 -7.97 -16.40
N LYS A 70 -2.73 -8.46 -17.44
CA LYS A 70 -1.85 -7.64 -18.26
C LYS A 70 -2.64 -6.50 -18.90
N VAL A 71 -2.11 -5.29 -18.81
CA VAL A 71 -2.63 -4.11 -19.50
C VAL A 71 -1.64 -3.61 -20.53
N ASP A 72 -2.14 -2.98 -21.60
CA ASP A 72 -1.32 -2.45 -22.69
C ASP A 72 -0.76 -1.06 -22.34
N VAL A 73 0.06 -1.02 -21.30
CA VAL A 73 0.77 0.18 -20.84
C VAL A 73 2.22 -0.23 -20.58
N ASP A 74 3.14 0.52 -21.19
CA ASP A 74 4.58 0.30 -21.09
C ASP A 74 5.11 0.74 -19.71
N ILE A 75 4.84 -0.07 -18.69
CA ILE A 75 5.26 0.12 -17.30
C ILE A 75 5.43 -1.27 -16.69
N PRO A 76 6.41 -1.52 -15.81
CA PRO A 76 6.54 -2.79 -15.09
C PRO A 76 5.22 -3.19 -14.40
N GLN A 77 4.79 -4.43 -14.59
CA GLN A 77 3.51 -4.93 -14.06
C GLN A 77 3.74 -6.18 -13.20
N PHE A 78 3.18 -6.17 -12.00
CA PHE A 78 3.07 -7.32 -11.12
C PHE A 78 1.65 -7.88 -11.27
N ILE A 79 1.53 -9.00 -11.99
CA ILE A 79 0.22 -9.59 -12.32
C ILE A 79 -0.16 -10.60 -11.24
N VAL A 80 -1.17 -10.26 -10.44
CA VAL A 80 -1.69 -11.08 -9.33
C VAL A 80 -3.09 -11.61 -9.66
N SER A 81 -3.56 -12.62 -8.93
CA SER A 81 -4.94 -13.11 -9.09
C SER A 81 -5.97 -12.12 -8.52
N ASP A 82 -5.69 -11.54 -7.36
CA ASP A 82 -6.57 -10.57 -6.69
C ASP A 82 -5.76 -9.43 -6.05
N THR A 83 -6.01 -8.20 -6.50
CA THR A 83 -5.29 -7.02 -6.01
C THR A 83 -5.67 -6.65 -4.57
N ARG A 84 -6.87 -7.00 -4.09
CA ARG A 84 -7.23 -6.80 -2.68
C ARG A 84 -6.48 -7.77 -1.77
N ILE A 85 -6.34 -9.02 -2.20
CA ILE A 85 -5.53 -10.01 -1.46
C ILE A 85 -4.06 -9.59 -1.47
N ALA A 86 -3.54 -9.17 -2.63
CA ALA A 86 -2.18 -8.66 -2.76
C ALA A 86 -1.89 -7.50 -1.79
N LEU A 87 -2.82 -6.54 -1.64
CA LEU A 87 -2.69 -5.46 -0.66
C LEU A 87 -2.55 -5.99 0.77
N GLY A 88 -3.34 -7.00 1.15
CA GLY A 88 -3.26 -7.65 2.46
C GLY A 88 -1.93 -8.41 2.66
N VAL A 89 -1.44 -9.09 1.62
CA VAL A 89 -0.16 -9.81 1.65
C VAL A 89 1.01 -8.84 1.83
N ILE A 90 1.04 -7.74 1.07
CA ILE A 90 2.03 -6.67 1.22
C ILE A 90 1.99 -6.10 2.65
N GLY A 91 0.80 -5.76 3.15
CA GLY A 91 0.65 -5.25 4.51
C GLY A 91 1.15 -6.23 5.57
N THR A 92 0.93 -7.52 5.38
CA THR A 92 1.43 -8.57 6.27
C THR A 92 2.95 -8.66 6.25
N ALA A 93 3.56 -8.61 5.06
CA ALA A 93 5.02 -8.63 4.91
C ALA A 93 5.68 -7.41 5.59
N VAL A 94 5.10 -6.22 5.40
CA VAL A 94 5.53 -4.99 6.09
C VAL A 94 5.45 -5.15 7.61
N MET A 95 4.32 -5.64 8.14
CA MET A 95 4.13 -5.85 9.57
C MET A 95 5.10 -6.88 10.15
N ALA A 96 5.42 -7.93 9.41
CA ALA A 96 6.39 -8.94 9.82
C ALA A 96 7.82 -8.37 9.91
N GLN A 97 8.17 -7.44 9.02
CA GLN A 97 9.51 -6.84 8.99
C GLN A 97 9.68 -5.69 9.99
N VAL A 98 8.67 -4.82 10.17
CA VAL A 98 8.72 -3.79 11.21
C VAL A 98 8.57 -4.41 12.61
N ALA A 99 7.79 -5.49 12.74
CA ALA A 99 7.48 -6.18 13.98
C ALA A 99 7.10 -5.24 15.16
N PRO A 100 6.19 -4.27 14.99
CA PRO A 100 5.86 -3.33 16.04
C PRO A 100 4.99 -3.99 17.11
N LYS A 101 5.10 -3.51 18.37
CA LYS A 101 4.12 -3.84 19.41
C LYS A 101 2.76 -3.29 18.98
N THR A 102 1.81 -4.19 18.72
CA THR A 102 0.53 -3.84 18.08
C THR A 102 -0.63 -4.02 19.05
N ILE A 103 -1.52 -3.01 19.11
CA ILE A 103 -2.77 -3.06 19.89
C ILE A 103 -3.93 -2.92 18.90
N ALA A 104 -4.85 -3.88 18.91
CA ALA A 104 -6.07 -3.84 18.11
C ALA A 104 -7.28 -3.54 19.01
N ILE A 105 -8.05 -2.51 18.66
CA ILE A 105 -9.24 -2.09 19.42
C ILE A 105 -10.49 -2.34 18.56
N THR A 106 -11.38 -3.19 19.05
CA THR A 106 -12.67 -3.52 18.41
C THR A 106 -13.83 -3.29 19.37
N GLY A 107 -15.05 -3.21 18.84
CA GLY A 107 -16.28 -2.98 19.62
C GLY A 107 -17.30 -2.11 18.87
N SER A 108 -18.56 -2.11 19.29
CA SER A 108 -19.60 -1.35 18.59
C SER A 108 -19.45 0.17 18.77
N VAL A 109 -19.03 0.61 19.96
CA VAL A 109 -18.93 2.04 20.35
C VAL A 109 -17.57 2.32 21.01
N GLY A 110 -17.10 3.56 20.95
CA GLY A 110 -15.93 4.02 21.73
C GLY A 110 -14.56 3.67 21.16
N LYS A 111 -14.46 2.86 20.09
CA LYS A 111 -13.17 2.46 19.46
C LYS A 111 -12.23 3.63 19.19
N THR A 112 -12.75 4.70 18.57
CA THR A 112 -11.94 5.88 18.24
C THR A 112 -11.44 6.57 19.50
N THR A 113 -12.32 6.82 20.47
CA THR A 113 -11.94 7.46 21.74
C THR A 113 -10.89 6.66 22.49
N VAL A 114 -11.08 5.33 22.60
CA VAL A 114 -10.12 4.44 23.29
C VAL A 114 -8.78 4.42 22.53
N LYS A 115 -8.80 4.37 21.19
CA LYS A 115 -7.59 4.42 20.35
C LYS A 115 -6.81 5.71 20.59
N GLU A 116 -7.47 6.88 20.60
CA GLU A 116 -6.82 8.17 20.85
C GLU A 116 -6.26 8.27 22.29
N MET A 117 -7.01 7.79 23.29
CA MET A 117 -6.54 7.75 24.68
C MET A 117 -5.32 6.84 24.86
N CYS A 118 -5.35 5.64 24.28
CA CYS A 118 -4.20 4.73 24.29
C CYS A 118 -2.98 5.37 23.63
N ALA A 119 -3.17 6.07 22.52
CA ALA A 119 -2.09 6.78 21.84
C ALA A 119 -1.46 7.84 22.75
N ALA A 120 -2.29 8.71 23.36
CA ALA A 120 -1.82 9.77 24.24
C ALA A 120 -0.99 9.24 25.42
N ILE A 121 -1.40 8.12 26.02
CA ILE A 121 -0.67 7.48 27.12
C ILE A 121 0.66 6.89 26.63
N LEU A 122 0.64 6.14 25.53
CA LEU A 122 1.82 5.44 25.02
C LEU A 122 2.86 6.40 24.42
N SER A 123 2.43 7.54 23.87
CA SER A 123 3.34 8.55 23.30
C SER A 123 4.27 9.19 24.34
N VAL A 124 3.95 9.07 25.64
CA VAL A 124 4.86 9.48 26.73
C VAL A 124 6.06 8.54 26.85
N HIS A 125 5.96 7.31 26.33
CA HIS A 125 6.95 6.25 26.48
C HIS A 125 7.68 5.88 25.18
N GLY A 126 7.28 6.44 24.03
CA GLY A 126 7.95 6.21 22.75
C GLY A 126 7.11 6.66 21.56
N ASP A 127 7.63 6.40 20.35
CA ASP A 127 6.92 6.72 19.11
C ASP A 127 5.70 5.81 18.92
N VAL A 128 4.54 6.42 18.70
CA VAL A 128 3.26 5.72 18.51
C VAL A 128 2.68 6.07 17.16
N THR A 129 2.32 5.04 16.39
CA THR A 129 1.52 5.19 15.17
C THR A 129 0.10 4.70 15.44
N ILE A 130 -0.89 5.52 15.09
CA ILE A 130 -2.31 5.13 15.14
C ILE A 130 -2.95 5.19 13.76
N LEU A 131 -3.93 4.32 13.54
CA LEU A 131 -4.78 4.39 12.35
C LEU A 131 -5.45 5.77 12.28
N ALA A 132 -5.19 6.50 11.20
CA ALA A 132 -5.86 7.75 10.93
C ALA A 132 -7.35 7.49 10.66
N SER A 133 -8.25 8.22 11.32
CA SER A 133 -9.69 8.16 11.03
C SER A 133 -10.03 8.70 9.63
N HIS A 134 -9.13 9.53 9.09
CA HIS A 134 -9.07 9.98 7.71
C HIS A 134 -7.63 9.84 7.26
N LEU A 135 -7.35 8.97 6.28
CA LEU A 135 -6.03 8.84 5.67
C LEU A 135 -5.63 10.22 5.10
N ARG A 136 -4.71 10.90 5.79
CA ARG A 136 -4.10 12.12 5.27
C ARG A 136 -3.07 11.67 4.24
N TYR A 137 -3.40 11.87 2.97
CA TYR A 137 -2.44 11.79 1.88
C TYR A 137 -1.57 13.06 1.88
N CYS A 138 -0.33 12.88 1.40
CA CYS A 138 0.85 13.75 1.45
C CYS A 138 0.66 15.22 1.88
N ALA A 139 1.54 15.65 2.79
CA ALA A 139 1.89 17.05 2.99
C ALA A 139 2.80 17.55 1.86
#